data_AF-A0ABD0MCZ6-F1
#
_entry.id   AF-A0ABD0MCZ6-F1
#
_cell.length_a   1.000
_cell.length_b   1.000
_cell.length_c   1.000
_cell.angle_alpha   90.00
_cell.angle_beta   90.00
_cell.angle_gamma   90.00
#
_symmetry.space_group_name_H-M   'P 1'
#
loop_
_entity.id
_entity.type
_entity.pdbx_description
1 polymer ?
#
loop_
_entity_poly.entity_id
_entity_poly.type
_entity_poly.pdbx_seq_one_letter_code
_entity_poly.pdbx_strand_id
1 'polypeptide(L)'
;MSGENTATLSVIALLHAQLLDEMRSSDSDSAVIKELKSAMHDNLKLRYENLKEKLHVASALDPCFKSLPFISEEEREDTFTSLISEMVTLEQVKAHD
;
A
#
# COMPACT_ATOMS: atom_id res chain seq x y z
N MET A 1 -12.92 -21.52 -1.02
CA MET A 1 -12.32 -21.11 0.27
C MET A 1 -12.15 -19.60 0.26
N SER A 2 -13.24 -18.85 0.49
CA SER A 2 -13.16 -17.43 0.84
C SER A 2 -13.08 -17.39 2.37
N GLY A 3 -11.86 -17.37 2.90
CA GLY A 3 -11.61 -17.20 4.33
C GLY A 3 -11.77 -15.74 4.70
N GLU A 4 -12.99 -15.22 4.61
CA GLU A 4 -13.35 -13.90 5.10
C GLU A 4 -13.24 -13.88 6.63
N ASN A 5 -12.07 -13.52 7.16
CA ASN A 5 -11.90 -13.03 8.54
C ASN A 5 -10.49 -12.47 8.85
N THR A 6 -9.54 -12.47 7.91
CA THR A 6 -8.16 -11.98 8.16
C THR A 6 -7.57 -11.13 7.03
N ALA A 7 -8.39 -10.57 6.15
CA ALA A 7 -7.91 -9.54 5.23
C ALA A 7 -7.77 -8.22 6.01
N THR A 8 -6.65 -8.06 6.70
CA THR A 8 -6.31 -6.83 7.41
C THR A 8 -5.95 -5.73 6.42
N LEU A 9 -6.33 -4.47 6.71
CA LEU A 9 -5.97 -3.31 5.89
C LEU A 9 -4.45 -3.23 5.59
N SER A 10 -3.62 -3.73 6.50
CA SER A 10 -2.16 -3.79 6.39
C SER A 10 -1.63 -4.67 5.25
N VAL A 11 -2.42 -5.65 4.78
CA VAL A 11 -2.03 -6.57 3.70
C VAL A 11 -2.35 -5.99 2.32
N ILE A 12 -3.31 -5.08 2.24
CA ILE A 12 -3.83 -4.56 0.97
C ILE A 12 -2.73 -3.84 0.17
N ALA A 13 -1.93 -3.00 0.82
CA ALA A 13 -0.86 -2.26 0.15
C ALA A 13 0.21 -3.19 -0.46
N LEU A 14 0.60 -4.23 0.28
CA LEU A 14 1.54 -5.24 -0.20
C LEU A 14 0.97 -5.99 -1.41
N LEU A 15 -0.25 -6.52 -1.30
CA LEU A 15 -0.88 -7.25 -2.40
C LEU A 15 -1.10 -6.36 -3.63
N HIS A 16 -1.46 -5.10 -3.43
CA HIS A 16 -1.63 -4.14 -4.51
C HIS A 16 -0.32 -3.90 -5.26
N ALA A 17 0.79 -3.69 -4.55
CA ALA A 17 2.10 -3.55 -5.15
C ALA A 17 2.55 -4.82 -5.89
N GLN A 18 2.33 -6.00 -5.31
CA GLN A 18 2.64 -7.28 -5.96
C GLN A 18 1.83 -7.47 -7.25
N LEU A 19 0.53 -7.18 -7.23
CA LEU A 19 -0.30 -7.27 -8.42
C LEU A 19 0.12 -6.27 -9.51
N LEU A 20 0.52 -5.06 -9.13
CA LEU A 20 1.03 -4.08 -10.10
C LEU A 20 2.34 -4.56 -10.75
N ASP A 21 3.25 -5.13 -9.96
CA ASP A 21 4.51 -5.64 -10.49
C ASP A 21 4.30 -6.85 -11.42
N GLU A 22 3.43 -7.79 -11.05
CA GLU A 22 3.04 -8.94 -11.89
C GLU A 22 2.34 -8.54 -13.19
N MET A 23 1.60 -7.43 -13.18
CA MET A 23 0.95 -6.89 -14.38
C MET A 23 1.88 -6.05 -15.25
N ARG A 24 3.17 -5.93 -14.94
CA ARG A 24 4.13 -5.31 -15.87
C ARG A 24 4.29 -6.19 -17.10
N SER A 25 4.24 -5.54 -18.27
CA SER A 25 4.52 -6.20 -19.54
C SER A 25 6.00 -6.61 -19.61
N SER A 26 6.26 -7.85 -20.04
CA SER A 26 7.61 -8.32 -20.36
C SER A 26 7.84 -8.32 -21.87
N ASP A 27 9.11 -8.34 -22.29
CA ASP A 27 9.45 -8.46 -23.71
C ASP A 27 9.01 -9.78 -24.33
N SER A 28 8.86 -10.83 -23.51
CA SER A 28 8.37 -12.15 -23.90
C SER A 28 6.85 -12.24 -24.07
N ASP A 29 6.08 -11.24 -23.63
CA ASP A 29 4.63 -11.24 -23.75
C ASP A 29 4.20 -11.07 -25.22
N SER A 30 3.15 -11.79 -25.61
CA SER A 30 2.50 -11.55 -26.90
C SER A 30 1.78 -10.20 -26.91
N ALA A 31 1.47 -9.67 -28.10
CA ALA A 31 0.79 -8.37 -28.23
C ALA A 31 -0.52 -8.32 -27.42
N VAL A 32 -1.32 -9.39 -27.45
CA VAL A 32 -2.58 -9.51 -26.72
C VAL A 32 -2.36 -9.51 -25.20
N ILE A 33 -1.32 -10.19 -24.73
CA ILE A 33 -0.99 -10.23 -23.30
C ILE A 33 -0.47 -8.87 -22.83
N LYS A 34 0.34 -8.17 -23.63
CA LYS A 34 0.78 -6.81 -23.31
C LYS A 34 -0.40 -5.85 -23.16
N GLU A 35 -1.35 -5.90 -24.08
CA GLU A 35 -2.56 -5.07 -24.02
C GLU A 35 -3.40 -5.39 -22.78
N LEU A 36 -3.64 -6.68 -22.49
CA LEU A 36 -4.38 -7.11 -21.32
C LEU A 36 -3.71 -6.66 -20.01
N LYS A 37 -2.40 -6.93 -19.88
CA LYS A 37 -1.60 -6.53 -18.72
C LYS A 37 -1.62 -5.01 -18.52
N SER A 38 -1.49 -4.23 -19.60
CA SER A 38 -1.59 -2.77 -19.53
C SER A 38 -2.95 -2.32 -19.00
N ALA A 39 -4.04 -2.85 -19.56
CA ALA A 39 -5.39 -2.50 -19.12
C ALA A 39 -5.65 -2.88 -17.64
N MET A 40 -5.14 -4.03 -17.21
CA MET A 40 -5.23 -4.47 -15.81
C MET A 40 -4.39 -3.59 -14.88
N HIS A 41 -3.15 -3.27 -15.27
CA HIS A 41 -2.26 -2.40 -14.53
C HIS A 41 -2.88 -1.01 -14.32
N ASP A 42 -3.42 -0.41 -15.38
CA ASP A 42 -4.08 0.91 -15.30
C ASP A 42 -5.33 0.87 -14.40
N ASN A 43 -6.13 -0.20 -14.49
CA ASN A 43 -7.28 -0.38 -13.59
C ASN A 43 -6.86 -0.52 -12.12
N LEU A 44 -5.81 -1.30 -11.85
CA LEU A 44 -5.32 -1.54 -10.49
C LEU A 44 -4.72 -0.28 -9.90
N LYS A 45 -3.97 0.50 -10.68
CA LYS A 45 -3.33 1.75 -10.23
C LYS A 45 -4.35 2.72 -9.61
N LEU A 46 -5.53 2.84 -10.20
CA LEU A 46 -6.56 3.78 -9.75
C LEU A 46 -7.36 3.33 -8.51
N ARG A 47 -7.39 2.02 -8.19
CA ARG A 47 -8.28 1.49 -7.14
C ARG A 47 -8.03 2.05 -5.74
N TYR A 48 -6.79 2.34 -5.41
CA TYR A 48 -6.40 2.73 -4.05
C TYR A 48 -5.67 4.07 -3.98
N GLU A 49 -5.66 4.85 -5.05
CA GLU A 49 -4.95 6.14 -5.10
C GLU A 49 -5.35 7.06 -3.94
N ASN A 50 -6.66 7.18 -3.67
CA ASN A 50 -7.21 8.01 -2.59
C ASN A 50 -7.06 7.39 -1.18
N LEU A 51 -6.60 6.14 -1.08
CA LEU A 51 -6.43 5.42 0.18
C LEU A 51 -4.96 5.07 0.46
N LYS A 52 -4.05 5.42 -0.44
CA LYS A 52 -2.64 5.02 -0.41
C LYS A 52 -1.98 5.31 0.94
N GLU A 53 -2.09 6.55 1.42
CA GLU A 53 -1.55 6.96 2.72
C GLU A 53 -2.11 6.12 3.88
N LYS A 54 -3.43 5.93 3.93
CA LYS A 54 -4.08 5.12 4.99
C LYS A 54 -3.62 3.66 4.97
N LEU A 55 -3.44 3.10 3.78
CA LEU A 55 -2.96 1.74 3.64
C LEU A 55 -1.50 1.61 4.06
N HIS A 56 -0.64 2.59 3.73
CA HIS A 56 0.75 2.62 4.21
C HIS A 56 0.83 2.72 5.73
N VAL A 57 0.03 3.60 6.33
CA VAL A 57 -0.08 3.73 7.79
C VAL A 57 -0.55 2.42 8.42
N ALA A 58 -1.59 1.79 7.87
CA ALA A 58 -2.08 0.50 8.36
C ALA A 58 -1.00 -0.59 8.28
N SER A 59 -0.22 -0.63 7.20
CA SER A 59 0.91 -1.55 7.05
C SER A 59 2.06 -1.23 8.01
N ALA A 60 2.36 0.05 8.28
CA ALA A 60 3.44 0.47 9.15
C ALA A 60 3.18 0.07 10.62
N LEU A 61 1.91 0.13 11.03
CA LEU A 61 1.45 -0.27 12.37
C LEU A 61 1.35 -1.79 12.54
N ASP A 62 1.40 -2.57 11.45
CA ASP A 62 1.44 -4.03 11.49
C ASP A 62 2.89 -4.51 11.63
N PRO A 63 3.25 -5.22 12.72
CA PRO A 63 4.61 -5.71 12.92
C PRO A 63 5.15 -6.58 11.77
N CYS A 64 4.28 -7.24 11.00
CA CYS A 64 4.65 -8.06 9.84
C CYS A 64 5.12 -7.21 8.65
N PHE A 65 4.63 -5.97 8.55
CA PHE A 65 4.85 -5.10 7.40
C PHE A 65 5.51 -3.76 7.77
N LYS A 66 5.97 -3.60 9.02
CA LYS A 66 6.61 -2.37 9.53
C LYS A 66 7.77 -1.85 8.68
N SER A 67 8.44 -2.69 7.88
CA SER A 67 9.52 -2.26 7.01
C SER A 67 9.03 -1.60 5.71
N LEU A 68 7.73 -1.70 5.42
CA LEU A 68 7.06 -1.24 4.19
C LEU A 68 7.85 -1.64 2.93
N PRO A 69 8.09 -2.94 2.69
CA PRO A 69 9.02 -3.41 1.64
C PRO A 69 8.52 -3.17 0.20
N PHE A 70 7.32 -2.61 0.04
CA PHE A 70 6.62 -2.46 -1.23
C PHE A 70 6.53 -1.00 -1.71
N ILE A 71 7.15 -0.06 -0.99
CA ILE A 71 7.21 1.37 -1.34
C ILE A 71 8.66 1.85 -1.37
N SER A 72 8.87 3.07 -1.90
CA SER A 72 10.17 3.72 -1.90
C SER A 72 10.61 4.16 -0.50
N GLU A 73 11.90 4.43 -0.34
CA GLU A 73 12.45 4.97 0.91
C GLU A 73 11.85 6.33 1.27
N GLU A 74 11.66 7.21 0.29
CA GLU A 74 11.00 8.51 0.44
C GLU A 74 9.56 8.35 0.97
N GLU A 75 8.74 7.52 0.33
CA GLU A 75 7.36 7.28 0.77
C GLU A 75 7.28 6.65 2.18
N ARG A 76 8.28 5.83 2.52
CA ARG A 76 8.39 5.21 3.84
C ARG A 76 8.72 6.26 4.90
N GLU A 77 9.68 7.13 4.62
CA GLU A 77 10.03 8.25 5.51
C GLU A 77 8.84 9.17 5.73
N ASP A 78 8.14 9.57 4.67
CA ASP A 78 6.92 10.39 4.74
C ASP A 78 5.85 9.74 5.62
N THR A 79 5.63 8.43 5.46
CA THR A 79 4.65 7.68 6.26
C THR A 79 5.00 7.71 7.75
N PHE A 80 6.27 7.50 8.11
CA PHE A 80 6.70 7.54 9.51
C PHE A 80 6.70 8.96 10.09
N THR A 81 7.07 9.97 9.31
CA THR A 81 6.99 11.37 9.74
C THR A 81 5.55 11.78 10.01
N SER A 82 4.61 11.40 9.14
CA SER A 82 3.17 11.64 9.35
C SER A 82 2.67 10.98 10.64
N LEU A 83 3.03 9.71 10.87
CA LEU A 83 2.70 8.97 12.10
C LEU A 83 3.26 9.62 13.37
N ILE A 84 4.53 10.05 13.35
CA ILE A 84 5.16 10.72 14.49
C ILE A 84 4.47 12.06 14.76
N SER A 85 4.15 12.83 13.72
CA SER A 85 3.41 14.09 13.85
C SER A 85 2.05 13.88 14.49
N GLU A 86 1.30 12.85 14.05
CA GLU A 86 -0.01 12.51 14.62
C GLU A 86 0.11 12.09 16.09
N MET A 87 1.11 11.28 16.44
CA MET A 87 1.39 10.88 17.82
C MET A 87 1.66 12.10 18.72
N VAL A 88 2.48 13.05 18.27
CA VAL A 88 2.77 14.29 19.02
C VAL A 88 1.49 15.11 19.25
N THR A 89 0.64 15.25 18.23
CA THR A 89 -0.65 15.94 18.40
C THR A 89 -1.58 15.24 19.39
N LEU A 90 -1.63 13.90 19.36
CA LEU A 90 -2.45 13.11 20.29
C LEU A 90 -1.96 13.25 21.75
N GLU A 91 -0.65 13.29 21.96
CA GLU A 91 -0.05 13.52 23.28
C GLU A 91 -0.40 14.92 23.83
N GLN A 92 -0.39 15.95 22.99
CA GLN A 92 -0.77 17.31 23.38
C GLN A 92 -2.24 17.41 23.77
N VAL A 93 -3.14 16.77 23.02
CA VAL A 93 -4.57 16.71 23.35
C VAL A 93 -4.77 16.04 24.71
N LYS A 94 -4.10 14.90 24.95
CA LYS A 94 -4.19 14.17 26.21
C LYS A 94 -3.63 14.93 27.43
N ALA A 95 -2.70 15.86 27.22
CA ALA A 95 -2.14 16.69 28.29
C ALA A 95 -3.08 17.84 28.72
N HIS A 96 -4.12 18.13 27.94
CA HIS A 96 -5.09 19.21 28.19
C HIS A 96 -6.48 18.72 28.67
N ASP A 97 -6.67 17.40 28.76
CA ASP A 97 -7.84 16.73 29.38
C ASP A 97 -7.56 16.35 30.85
#